data_AF-A0A7G8E8P8-F1
#
_entry.id   AF-A0A7G8E8P8-F1
#
_cell.length_a   1.000
_cell.length_b   1.000
_cell.length_c   1.000
_cell.angle_alpha   90.00
_cell.angle_beta   90.00
_cell.angle_gamma   90.00
#
_symmetry.space_group_name_H-M   'P 1'
#
loop_
_entity.id
_entity.type
_entity.pdbx_description
1 polymer ?
#
loop_
_entity_poly.entity_id
_entity_poly.type
_entity_poly.pdbx_seq_one_letter_code
_entity_poly.pdbx_strand_id
1 'polypeptide(L)' 'MPFKLRLSGSEWRFALTSFAAKVGLFWLSELVICQWDQERWVCNVVGKGFIPCLITFALMDLLVIPQIRRLRNR' A
#
# COMPACT_ATOMS: atom_id res chain seq x y z
N MET A 1 -18.58 20.69 4.42
CA MET A 1 -19.05 19.66 5.39
C MET A 1 -17.86 18.78 5.74
N PRO A 2 -17.54 18.56 7.03
CA PRO A 2 -16.29 17.94 7.42
C PRO A 2 -16.31 16.46 7.04
N PHE A 3 -15.25 16.01 6.37
CA PHE A 3 -15.01 14.63 6.00
C PHE A 3 -14.97 13.74 7.24
N LYS A 4 -16.12 13.21 7.68
CA LYS A 4 -16.19 12.08 8.60
C LYS A 4 -15.72 10.82 7.86
N LEU A 5 -14.41 10.69 7.71
CA LEU A 5 -13.70 9.44 7.45
C LEU A 5 -13.69 8.60 8.73
N ARG A 6 -14.88 8.28 9.26
CA ARG A 6 -15.01 7.29 10.31
C ARG A 6 -15.06 5.93 9.60
N LEU A 7 -13.89 5.40 9.22
CA LEU A 7 -13.79 4.02 8.76
C LEU A 7 -14.33 3.11 9.85
N SER A 8 -15.20 2.17 9.49
CA SER A 8 -15.63 1.13 10.44
C SER A 8 -14.42 0.30 10.84
N GLY A 9 -14.33 -0.16 12.10
CA GLY A 9 -13.14 -0.87 12.61
C GLY A 9 -12.76 -2.11 11.79
N SER A 10 -13.74 -2.74 11.14
CA SER A 10 -13.52 -3.85 10.19
C SER A 10 -12.91 -3.40 8.86
N GLU A 11 -13.30 -2.24 8.34
CA GLU A 11 -12.72 -1.66 7.11
C GLU A 11 -11.28 -1.21 7.35
N TRP A 12 -10.99 -0.67 8.53
CA TRP A 12 -9.63 -0.29 8.90
C TRP A 12 -8.73 -1.51 9.03
N ARG A 13 -9.20 -2.59 9.68
CA ARG A 13 -8.47 -3.86 9.75
C ARG A 13 -8.16 -4.43 8.37
N PHE A 14 -9.14 -4.41 7.46
CA PHE A 14 -8.96 -4.92 6.10
C PHE A 14 -7.99 -4.07 5.26
N ALA A 15 -8.07 -2.74 5.39
CA ALA A 15 -7.13 -1.83 4.74
C ALA A 15 -5.70 -2.04 5.28
N LEU A 16 -5.56 -2.25 6.59
CA LEU A 16 -4.26 -2.44 7.23
C LEU A 16 -3.65 -3.80 6.89
N THR A 17 -4.45 -4.88 6.82
CA THR A 17 -3.95 -6.19 6.39
C THR A 17 -3.59 -6.21 4.90
N SER A 18 -4.40 -5.59 4.03
CA SER A 18 -4.11 -5.43 2.60
C SER A 18 -2.83 -4.63 2.39
N PHE A 19 -2.71 -3.50 3.09
CA PHE A 19 -1.52 -2.66 3.07
C PHE A 19 -0.29 -3.44 3.54
N ALA A 20 -0.35 -4.08 4.72
CA ALA A 20 0.76 -4.87 5.27
C ALA A 20 1.18 -6.02 4.34
N ALA A 21 0.23 -6.70 3.68
CA ALA A 21 0.53 -7.74 2.70
C ALA A 21 1.26 -7.19 1.47
N LYS A 22 0.83 -6.03 0.93
CA LYS A 22 1.50 -5.37 -0.19
C LYS A 22 2.89 -4.86 0.18
N VAL A 23 3.03 -4.25 1.35
CA VAL A 23 4.34 -3.82 1.87
C VAL A 23 5.27 -5.02 2.03
N GLY A 24 4.78 -6.12 2.62
CA GLY A 24 5.55 -7.34 2.79
C GLY A 24 5.98 -7.97 1.46
N LEU A 25 5.08 -8.02 0.47
CA LEU A 25 5.41 -8.49 -0.89
C LEU A 25 6.46 -7.60 -1.56
N PHE A 26 6.30 -6.28 -1.47
CA PHE A 26 7.24 -5.33 -2.06
C PHE A 26 8.62 -5.41 -1.39
N TRP A 27 8.65 -5.53 -0.07
CA TRP A 27 9.87 -5.74 0.70
C TRP A 27 10.56 -7.07 0.35
N LEU A 28 9.79 -8.16 0.20
CA LEU A 28 10.33 -9.45 -0.24
C LEU A 28 10.90 -9.35 -1.66
N SER A 29 10.23 -8.66 -2.58
CA SER A 29 10.76 -8.44 -3.92
C SER A 29 12.04 -7.61 -3.90
N GLU A 30 12.13 -6.57 -3.07
CA GLU A 30 13.38 -5.82 -2.88
C GLU A 30 14.51 -6.71 -2.36
N LEU A 31 14.25 -7.54 -1.34
CA LEU A 31 15.25 -8.47 -0.79
C LEU A 31 15.77 -9.45 -1.84
N VAL A 32 14.87 -10.00 -2.68
CA VAL A 32 15.24 -10.92 -3.75
C VAL A 32 16.03 -10.21 -4.84
N ILE A 33 15.58 -9.02 -5.27
CA ILE A 33 16.26 -8.23 -6.31
C ILE A 33 17.62 -7.74 -5.83
N CYS A 34 17.73 -7.22 -4.61
CA CYS A 34 19.00 -6.74 -4.05
C CYS A 34 19.98 -7.87 -3.71
N GLN A 35 19.51 -9.11 -3.47
CA GLN A 35 20.40 -10.27 -3.38
C GLN A 35 20.96 -10.68 -4.75
N TRP A 36 20.14 -10.56 -5.80
CA TRP A 36 20.51 -10.97 -7.15
C TRP A 36 21.40 -9.94 -7.87
N ASP A 37 21.22 -8.65 -7.57
CA ASP A 37 21.86 -7.54 -8.27
C ASP A 37 23.16 -7.09 -7.56
N GLN A 38 24.31 -7.61 -8.02
CA GLN A 38 25.63 -7.25 -7.46
C GLN A 38 26.03 -5.78 -7.66
N GLU A 39 25.45 -5.09 -8.65
CA GLU A 39 25.80 -3.70 -9.03
C GLU A 39 25.08 -2.64 -8.16
N ARG A 40 24.16 -3.05 -7.26
CA ARG A 40 23.40 -2.16 -6.33
C ARG A 40 22.60 -1.03 -6.99
N TRP A 41 22.57 -0.94 -8.32
CA TRP A 41 21.92 0.15 -9.03
C TRP A 41 20.41 0.00 -9.01
N VAL A 42 19.92 -1.23 -9.26
CA VAL A 42 18.50 -1.57 -9.19
C VAL A 42 17.99 -1.42 -7.75
N CYS A 43 18.77 -1.85 -6.77
CA CYS A 43 18.44 -1.70 -5.35
C CYS A 43 18.23 -0.23 -4.94
N ASN A 44 19.02 0.71 -5.49
CA ASN A 44 18.87 2.14 -5.20
C ASN A 44 17.65 2.78 -5.91
N VAL A 45 17.28 2.27 -7.09
CA VAL A 45 16.09 2.73 -7.82
C VAL A 45 14.82 2.23 -7.15
N VAL A 46 14.77 0.96 -6.77
CA VAL A 46 13.60 0.38 -6.11
C VAL A 46 13.43 0.98 -4.70
N GLY A 47 14.52 1.22 -3.97
CA GLY A 47 14.49 1.94 -2.69
C GLY A 47 13.99 3.39 -2.80
N LYS A 48 14.31 4.09 -3.89
CA LYS A 48 13.72 5.43 -4.18
C LYS A 48 12.24 5.34 -4.59
N GLY A 49 11.86 4.27 -5.29
CA GLY A 49 10.48 3.99 -5.70
C GLY A 49 9.58 3.49 -4.57
N PHE A 50 10.15 3.01 -3.46
CA PHE A 50 9.42 2.44 -2.33
C PHE A 50 8.42 3.43 -1.72
N ILE A 51 8.86 4.65 -1.40
CA ILE A 51 8.03 5.67 -0.77
C ILE A 51 6.80 6.06 -1.62
N PRO A 52 6.93 6.42 -2.92
CA PRO A 52 5.76 6.72 -3.74
C PRO A 52 4.85 5.50 -3.96
N CYS A 53 5.39 4.28 -4.02
CA CYS A 53 4.58 3.06 -4.09
C CYS A 53 3.74 2.86 -2.81
N LEU A 54 4.35 3.05 -1.63
CA LEU A 54 3.66 2.97 -0.35
C LEU A 54 2.53 4.01 -0.23
N ILE A 55 2.79 5.24 -0.64
CA ILE A 55 1.79 6.32 -0.63
C ILE A 55 0.62 5.94 -1.54
N THR A 56 0.89 5.38 -2.72
CA THR A 56 -0.15 4.97 -3.69
C THR A 56 -0.98 3.81 -3.15
N PHE A 57 -0.35 2.80 -2.52
CA PHE A 57 -1.08 1.69 -1.89
C PHE A 57 -1.92 2.16 -0.71
N ALA A 58 -1.38 3.02 0.15
CA ALA A 58 -2.15 3.62 1.24
C ALA A 58 -3.35 4.40 0.71
N LEU A 59 -3.19 5.20 -0.35
CA LEU A 59 -4.29 5.92 -0.99
C LEU A 59 -5.36 4.98 -1.55
N MET A 60 -4.97 3.90 -2.24
CA MET A 60 -5.95 2.95 -2.75
C MET A 60 -6.68 2.21 -1.63
N ASP A 61 -5.96 1.71 -0.62
CA ASP A 61 -6.54 0.90 0.45
C ASP A 61 -7.39 1.74 1.44
N LEU A 62 -7.01 3.00 1.71
CA LEU A 62 -7.72 3.88 2.64
C LEU A 62 -8.77 4.78 1.98
N LEU A 63 -8.62 5.14 0.71
CA LEU A 63 -9.52 6.08 0.04
C LEU A 63 -10.48 5.38 -0.93
N VAL A 64 -9.98 4.47 -1.77
CA VAL A 64 -10.78 3.87 -2.86
C VAL A 64 -11.73 2.79 -2.32
N ILE A 65 -11.23 1.86 -1.50
CA ILE A 65 -12.04 0.76 -0.95
C ILE A 65 -13.28 1.23 -0.17
N PRO A 66 -13.19 2.18 0.78
CA PRO A 66 -14.37 2.64 1.51
C PRO A 66 -15.31 3.47 0.63
N GLN A 67 -14.81 4.19 -0.38
CA GLN A 67 -15.66 4.92 -1.32
C GLN A 67 -16.47 3.98 -2.22
N ILE A 68 -15.86 2.93 -2.75
CA ILE A 68 -16.57 1.91 -3.55
C ILE A 68 -17.64 1.22 -2.71
N ARG A 69 -17.36 0.87 -1.45
CA ARG A 69 -18.38 0.29 -0.55
C ARG A 69 -19.54 1.24 -0.28
N ARG A 70 -19.27 2.52 -0.04
CA ARG A 70 -20.35 3.53 0.14
C ARG A 70 -21.19 3.72 -1.11
N LEU A 71 -20.57 3.71 -2.29
CA LEU A 71 -21.28 3.83 -3.57
C LEU A 71 -22.14 2.59 -3.86
N ARG A 72 -21.64 1.39 -3.55
CA ARG A 72 -22.39 0.14 -3.76
C ARG A 72 -23.54 -0.06 -2.76
N ASN A 73 -23.49 0.59 -1.60
CA ASN A 73 -24.52 0.51 -0.57
C ASN A 73 -25.54 1.66 -0.61
N ARG A 74 -25.49 2.49 -1.67
CA ARG A 74 -26.55 3.42 -2.08
C ARG A 74 -27.38 2.78 -3.19
#